data_AF-A0ABD3RXB3-F1
#
_entry.id   AF-A0ABD3RXB3-F1
#
_cell.length_a   1.000
_cell.length_b   1.000
_cell.length_c   1.000
_cell.angle_alpha   90.00
_cell.angle_beta   90.00
_cell.angle_gamma   90.00
#
_symmetry.space_group_name_H-M   'P 1'
#
loop_
_entity.id
_entity.type
_entity.pdbx_description
1 polymer ?
#
loop_
_entity_poly.entity_id
_entity_poly.type
_entity_poly.pdbx_seq_one_letter_code
_entity_poly.pdbx_strand_id
1 'polypeptide(L)'
;MVSTSKPGGIGAIGSAASRLFHPGDKVREKYPKDAKLRCVNVKITGEGLRRIKNEAKVCYIVSIPEVEGECYIAKKCFRVEQGPDTPFKSESAPLRRDIPRPLPHGEDRTALFNVVRNVGNGLADEVLELRALGLKVDDDNEPLDEGTGAPPPHEYNGPHNFTVPTHCPRCAPFRLNNAMSFTHYLEITAALQFTDARTPTVERDGYEDWFHEVRKLIDEFNNHYAHSYNPSWLNCLDESMSSWLNKFCPGFMCVPRKPHPFGNEYHSIADGDDGKSIMWRVKLVEGKDRPKKAGGQWVFPTEFPGYGKTTTTMLEMTKPIHGKGKVVVGDSGFCVREGVVECHKRGVWFQAYVKKRGNWPRGVPGAAIDMYFDDMELGHCESLVAEHDNVPFFIHCCRDSKYVSKIMSTHGMLETVQDHPTWRKIDGSWKTFKYSEPFSRYARAKHWVDNVNNRHHDPIGLEEVWGTKWWAMRQFTFLCSVAEVNAVQSRARGKNKVAEPQLHFRRELARQMIENTLDDPPTPEATSVRRQTRTNADHALKKRAAFEGEWDLDRRKFKQVTTDYVRLKCRECASDGA
;
A
#
# COMPACT_ATOMS: atom_id res chain seq x y z
N MET A 1 -6.52 27.52 -15.86
CA MET A 1 -5.76 28.46 -15.01
C MET A 1 -6.31 28.37 -13.60
N VAL A 2 -5.55 27.83 -12.65
CA VAL A 2 -5.96 27.77 -11.24
C VAL A 2 -5.73 29.16 -10.65
N SER A 3 -6.79 29.96 -10.43
CA SER A 3 -6.62 31.27 -9.80
C SER A 3 -6.43 31.09 -8.30
N THR A 4 -5.24 31.39 -7.79
CA THR A 4 -4.98 31.51 -6.36
C THR A 4 -5.64 32.78 -5.79
N SER A 5 -6.23 32.70 -4.59
CA SER A 5 -6.76 33.89 -3.89
C SER A 5 -5.63 34.90 -3.64
N LYS A 6 -5.92 36.19 -3.77
CA LYS A 6 -4.95 37.26 -3.42
C LYS A 6 -4.85 37.41 -1.89
N PRO A 7 -3.80 38.07 -1.36
CA PRO A 7 -3.69 38.39 0.07
C PRO A 7 -4.81 39.33 0.55
N GLY A 8 -5.26 39.14 1.79
CA GLY A 8 -6.24 40.03 2.44
C GLY A 8 -5.63 41.31 3.04
N GLY A 9 -6.44 42.35 3.21
CA GLY A 9 -6.07 43.59 3.88
C GLY A 9 -7.18 44.62 3.79
N ILE A 10 -7.04 45.73 4.51
CA ILE A 10 -8.06 46.80 4.51
C ILE A 10 -8.24 47.31 3.08
N GLY A 11 -9.49 47.35 2.61
CA GLY A 11 -9.84 47.78 1.26
C GLY A 11 -9.93 46.65 0.23
N ALA A 12 -9.47 45.44 0.54
CA ALA A 12 -9.57 44.29 -0.37
C ALA A 12 -11.03 43.88 -0.61
N ILE A 13 -11.34 43.41 -1.81
CA ILE A 13 -12.68 42.99 -2.23
C ILE A 13 -12.69 41.51 -2.60
N GLY A 14 -13.72 40.81 -2.14
CA GLY A 14 -13.84 39.37 -2.36
C GLY A 14 -15.25 38.83 -2.23
N SER A 15 -15.31 37.50 -2.17
CA SER A 15 -16.56 36.76 -2.17
C SER A 15 -16.51 35.51 -1.29
N ALA A 16 -17.65 35.14 -0.70
CA ALA A 16 -17.82 33.90 0.09
C ALA A 16 -19.29 33.46 0.15
N ALA A 17 -19.55 32.22 0.56
CA ALA A 17 -20.92 31.74 0.74
C ALA A 17 -21.60 32.49 1.90
N SER A 18 -22.84 32.95 1.70
CA SER A 18 -23.59 33.79 2.65
C SER A 18 -23.67 33.19 4.05
N ARG A 19 -23.85 31.87 4.15
CA ARG A 19 -23.94 31.10 5.41
C ARG A 19 -22.68 31.12 6.28
N LEU A 20 -21.54 31.57 5.75
CA LEU A 20 -20.24 31.56 6.45
C LEU A 20 -19.93 32.90 7.15
N PHE A 21 -20.76 33.92 6.94
CA PHE A 21 -20.61 35.22 7.60
C PHE A 21 -21.31 35.24 8.97
N HIS A 22 -20.74 35.99 9.89
CA HIS A 22 -21.23 36.15 11.26
C HIS A 22 -21.33 37.64 11.62
N PRO A 23 -22.30 38.08 12.46
CA PRO A 23 -23.42 37.31 12.98
C PRO A 23 -24.37 36.88 11.87
N GLY A 24 -24.73 35.59 11.85
CA GLY A 24 -25.46 35.01 10.72
C GLY A 24 -26.89 35.55 10.58
N ASP A 25 -27.51 36.01 11.68
CA ASP A 25 -28.88 36.56 11.66
C ASP A 25 -28.99 37.78 10.75
N LYS A 26 -28.02 38.70 10.82
CA LYS A 26 -27.98 39.92 10.00
C LYS A 26 -27.84 39.63 8.50
N VAL A 27 -27.05 38.61 8.16
CA VAL A 27 -26.86 38.21 6.77
C VAL A 27 -28.07 37.44 6.25
N ARG A 28 -28.79 36.72 7.13
CA ARG A 28 -29.99 35.95 6.78
C ARG A 28 -31.22 36.81 6.48
N GLU A 29 -31.31 38.01 7.02
CA GLU A 29 -32.38 38.97 6.66
C GLU A 29 -32.38 39.28 5.16
N LYS A 30 -31.21 39.20 4.51
CA LYS A 30 -31.01 39.57 3.11
C LYS A 30 -30.66 38.40 2.18
N TYR A 31 -30.10 37.34 2.74
CA TYR A 31 -29.71 36.13 2.01
C TYR A 31 -30.37 34.91 2.67
N PRO A 32 -31.49 34.40 2.11
CA PRO A 32 -32.25 33.30 2.69
C PRO A 32 -31.40 32.05 2.97
N LYS A 33 -31.84 31.25 3.95
CA LYS A 33 -31.12 30.07 4.46
C LYS A 33 -30.87 28.99 3.37
N ASP A 34 -31.73 28.95 2.36
CA ASP A 34 -31.62 28.06 1.20
C ASP A 34 -31.33 28.84 -0.08
N ALA A 35 -30.04 28.99 -0.35
CA ALA A 35 -29.47 28.82 -1.68
C ALA A 35 -27.95 28.82 -1.51
N LYS A 36 -27.23 28.19 -2.44
CA LYS A 36 -25.77 28.28 -2.57
C LYS A 36 -25.33 29.70 -3.01
N LEU A 37 -25.97 30.75 -2.47
CA LEU A 37 -25.74 32.14 -2.81
C LEU A 37 -24.42 32.60 -2.19
N ARG A 38 -23.65 33.30 -3.02
CA ARG A 38 -22.34 33.81 -2.70
C ARG A 38 -22.48 35.33 -2.55
N CYS A 39 -22.11 35.87 -1.39
CA CYS A 39 -21.97 37.31 -1.25
C CYS A 39 -20.74 37.72 -2.07
N VAL A 40 -20.92 38.66 -3.00
CA VAL A 40 -19.88 39.25 -3.84
C VAL A 40 -19.69 40.71 -3.48
N ASN A 41 -18.60 41.33 -3.92
CA ASN A 41 -18.26 42.73 -3.61
C ASN A 41 -18.15 43.02 -2.10
N VAL A 42 -17.76 42.02 -1.32
CA VAL A 42 -17.59 42.15 0.14
C VAL A 42 -16.23 42.80 0.40
N LYS A 43 -16.22 43.90 1.16
CA LYS A 43 -15.03 44.70 1.44
C LYS A 43 -14.43 44.35 2.80
N ILE A 44 -13.15 44.07 2.86
CA ILE A 44 -12.42 43.89 4.11
C ILE A 44 -12.17 45.25 4.77
N THR A 45 -12.60 45.39 6.02
CA THR A 45 -12.46 46.62 6.82
C THR A 45 -11.47 46.45 7.98
N GLY A 46 -11.14 45.22 8.36
CA GLY A 46 -10.20 44.95 9.44
C GLY A 46 -9.90 43.46 9.64
N GLU A 47 -9.16 43.16 10.70
CA GLU A 47 -8.80 41.82 11.12
C GLU A 47 -8.92 41.71 12.64
N GLY A 48 -9.42 40.57 13.13
CA GLY A 48 -9.48 40.34 14.57
C GLY A 48 -9.80 38.90 14.93
N LEU A 49 -9.49 38.54 16.18
CA LEU A 49 -9.93 37.29 16.79
C LEU A 49 -11.43 37.36 17.06
N ARG A 50 -12.20 36.47 16.44
CA ARG A 50 -13.65 36.35 16.63
C ARG A 50 -14.01 34.89 16.94
N ARG A 51 -15.02 34.70 17.77
CA ARG A 51 -15.51 33.37 18.13
C ARG A 51 -16.50 32.90 17.07
N ILE A 52 -16.20 31.79 16.41
CA ILE A 52 -17.10 31.10 15.48
C ILE A 52 -17.45 29.74 16.07
N LYS A 53 -18.73 29.53 16.40
CA LYS A 53 -19.19 28.38 17.21
C LYS A 53 -18.44 28.32 18.56
N ASN A 54 -17.66 27.26 18.79
CA ASN A 54 -16.93 27.02 20.05
C ASN A 54 -15.43 27.35 19.96
N GLU A 55 -14.96 27.97 18.88
CA GLU A 55 -13.54 28.16 18.60
C GLU A 55 -13.22 29.63 18.29
N ALA A 56 -12.12 30.15 18.83
CA ALA A 56 -11.62 31.49 18.51
C ALA A 56 -10.76 31.42 17.23
N LYS A 57 -11.11 32.21 16.22
CA LYS A 57 -10.42 32.23 14.92
C LYS A 57 -10.03 33.64 14.55
N VAL A 58 -8.89 33.78 13.86
CA VAL A 58 -8.54 35.03 13.20
C VAL A 58 -9.44 35.17 11.97
N CYS A 59 -10.21 36.25 11.93
CA CYS A 59 -11.23 36.51 10.93
C CYS A 59 -10.96 37.83 10.22
N TYR A 60 -11.38 37.92 8.96
CA TYR A 60 -11.57 39.22 8.35
C TYR A 60 -12.83 39.85 8.91
N ILE A 61 -12.71 41.11 9.27
CA ILE A 61 -13.83 41.99 9.54
C ILE A 61 -14.21 42.61 8.18
N VAL A 62 -15.48 42.51 7.82
CA VAL A 62 -15.97 42.83 6.49
C VAL A 62 -17.25 43.67 6.51
N SER A 63 -17.40 44.49 5.48
CA SER A 63 -18.64 45.14 5.11
C SER A 63 -19.24 44.43 3.91
N ILE A 64 -20.47 43.93 4.07
CA ILE A 64 -21.24 43.27 3.00
C ILE A 64 -22.19 44.32 2.43
N PRO A 65 -22.26 44.49 1.09
CA PRO A 65 -23.20 45.42 0.49
C PRO A 65 -24.62 45.19 1.00
N GLU A 66 -25.26 46.29 1.42
CA GLU A 66 -26.67 46.32 1.82
C GLU A 66 -26.99 45.48 3.07
N VAL A 67 -25.99 45.10 3.89
CA VAL A 67 -26.18 44.51 5.22
C VAL A 67 -25.65 45.50 6.27
N GLU A 68 -26.50 45.90 7.21
CA GLU A 68 -26.11 46.87 8.23
C GLU A 68 -25.29 46.27 9.38
N GLY A 69 -24.14 46.91 9.62
CA GLY A 69 -23.24 46.61 10.72
C GLY A 69 -22.07 45.69 10.36
N GLU A 70 -21.16 45.55 11.32
CA GLU A 70 -19.93 44.79 11.13
C GLU A 70 -20.20 43.28 11.04
N CYS A 71 -19.73 42.66 9.96
CA CYS A 71 -19.71 41.21 9.79
C CYS A 71 -18.28 40.68 9.84
N TYR A 72 -18.11 39.39 10.11
CA TYR A 72 -16.82 38.74 10.10
C TYR A 72 -16.89 37.32 9.52
N ILE A 73 -15.78 36.87 8.96
CA ILE A 73 -15.63 35.56 8.35
C ILE A 73 -14.21 35.01 8.58
N ALA A 74 -14.11 33.70 8.82
CA ALA A 74 -12.81 33.05 8.89
C ALA A 74 -12.05 33.24 7.59
N LYS A 75 -10.78 33.67 7.66
CA LYS A 75 -9.97 34.02 6.47
C LYS A 75 -9.99 32.96 5.37
N LYS A 76 -9.83 31.69 5.74
CA LYS A 76 -9.84 30.53 4.83
C LYS A 76 -11.13 30.34 4.03
N CYS A 77 -12.23 30.92 4.50
CA CYS A 77 -13.56 30.82 3.89
C CYS A 77 -13.84 31.99 2.93
N PHE A 78 -12.94 32.96 2.82
CA PHE A 78 -13.11 34.16 2.02
C PHE A 78 -12.13 34.17 0.85
N ARG A 79 -12.62 34.38 -0.37
CA ARG A 79 -11.78 34.48 -1.57
C ARG A 79 -11.57 35.95 -1.89
N VAL A 80 -10.32 36.40 -1.89
CA VAL A 80 -9.96 37.77 -2.28
C VAL A 80 -9.73 37.82 -3.79
N GLU A 81 -10.51 38.66 -4.46
CA GLU A 81 -10.49 38.84 -5.91
C GLU A 81 -9.70 40.10 -6.29
N GLN A 82 -9.83 41.16 -5.49
CA GLN A 82 -9.04 42.38 -5.56
C GLN A 82 -8.29 42.56 -4.24
N GLY A 83 -6.96 42.57 -4.32
CA GLY A 83 -6.09 42.73 -3.15
C GLY A 83 -6.06 44.18 -2.64
N PRO A 84 -5.57 44.40 -1.42
CA PRO A 84 -5.37 45.72 -0.82
C PRO A 84 -4.06 46.37 -1.28
N ASP A 85 -3.91 47.68 -1.07
CA ASP A 85 -2.62 48.37 -1.24
C ASP A 85 -1.59 47.93 -0.19
N THR A 86 -2.06 47.57 1.02
CA THR A 86 -1.22 47.07 2.11
C THR A 86 -1.88 45.82 2.74
N PRO A 87 -1.36 44.61 2.48
CA PRO A 87 -1.87 43.39 3.10
C PRO A 87 -1.67 43.36 4.62
N PHE A 88 -2.48 42.58 5.34
CA PHE A 88 -2.27 42.37 6.77
C PHE A 88 -0.95 41.64 7.06
N LYS A 89 -0.30 41.92 8.19
CA LYS A 89 0.93 41.22 8.62
C LYS A 89 0.74 39.70 8.83
N SER A 90 -0.49 39.26 9.08
CA SER A 90 -0.85 37.84 9.15
C SER A 90 -1.03 37.18 7.77
N GLU A 91 -1.02 37.97 6.69
CA GLU A 91 -1.04 37.53 5.28
C GLU A 91 0.35 37.49 4.67
N SER A 92 1.31 38.24 5.22
CA SER A 92 2.72 37.93 5.00
C SER A 92 2.94 36.51 5.50
N ALA A 93 3.12 35.59 4.54
CA ALA A 93 3.52 34.24 4.85
C ALA A 93 4.67 34.33 5.86
N PRO A 94 4.58 33.66 7.02
CA PRO A 94 5.80 33.42 7.75
C PRO A 94 6.75 32.76 6.75
N LEU A 95 7.95 33.34 6.57
CA LEU A 95 9.10 32.58 6.08
C LEU A 95 8.95 31.20 6.68
N ARG A 96 8.82 30.16 5.84
CA ARG A 96 8.68 28.77 6.27
C ARG A 96 9.72 28.58 7.37
N ARG A 97 9.29 28.66 8.62
CA ARG A 97 10.04 28.07 9.70
C ARG A 97 9.82 26.62 9.40
N ASP A 98 10.88 25.98 8.91
CA ASP A 98 11.03 24.55 9.05
C ASP A 98 10.75 24.27 10.53
N ILE A 99 9.49 23.97 10.84
CA ILE A 99 9.18 23.18 12.03
C ILE A 99 10.00 21.94 11.75
N PRO A 100 11.04 21.64 12.54
CA PRO A 100 11.78 20.41 12.35
C PRO A 100 10.74 19.30 12.33
N ARG A 101 10.56 18.67 11.17
CA ARG A 101 9.73 17.48 11.09
C ARG A 101 10.40 16.55 12.12
N PRO A 102 9.67 16.02 13.13
CA PRO A 102 10.30 15.09 14.06
C PRO A 102 11.06 14.08 13.23
N LEU A 103 12.32 13.81 13.59
CA LEU A 103 13.14 12.85 12.85
C LEU A 103 12.28 11.61 12.57
N PRO A 104 12.25 11.09 11.34
CA PRO A 104 11.47 9.90 11.02
C PRO A 104 11.92 8.68 11.84
N HIS A 105 13.08 8.79 12.48
CA HIS A 105 13.56 7.88 13.52
C HIS A 105 12.76 8.09 14.80
N GLY A 106 11.70 7.30 14.99
CA GLY A 106 11.38 6.89 16.35
C GLY A 106 12.61 6.17 16.90
N GLU A 107 13.30 6.75 17.89
CA GLU A 107 14.41 6.07 18.59
C GLU A 107 13.93 4.75 19.22
N ASP A 108 12.63 4.67 19.54
CA ASP A 108 11.97 3.47 20.04
C ASP A 108 11.65 2.50 18.90
N ARG A 109 12.69 1.75 18.50
CA ARG A 109 12.59 0.61 17.59
C ARG A 109 11.92 -0.61 18.22
N THR A 110 11.76 -0.63 19.55
CA THR A 110 11.21 -1.75 20.33
C THR A 110 9.69 -1.71 20.52
N ALA A 111 9.01 -0.72 19.95
CA ALA A 111 7.59 -0.51 20.17
C ALA A 111 6.74 -1.71 19.69
N LEU A 112 5.94 -2.27 20.61
CA LEU A 112 5.00 -3.38 20.34
C LEU A 112 3.62 -2.90 19.88
N PHE A 113 3.47 -1.59 19.74
CA PHE A 113 2.25 -0.95 19.29
C PHE A 113 2.58 0.03 18.17
N ASN A 114 1.60 0.23 17.30
CA ASN A 114 1.74 1.16 16.20
C ASN A 114 1.94 2.60 16.69
N VAL A 115 2.62 3.39 15.86
CA VAL A 115 2.72 4.84 16.01
C VAL A 115 1.34 5.45 16.31
N VAL A 116 1.30 6.44 17.21
CA VAL A 116 0.06 7.15 17.52
C VAL A 116 -0.47 7.76 16.23
N ARG A 117 -1.71 7.40 15.89
CA ARG A 117 -2.38 7.89 14.68
C ARG A 117 -2.53 9.40 14.78
N ASN A 118 -2.07 10.12 13.77
CA ASN A 118 -2.30 11.57 13.63
C ASN A 118 -3.05 11.92 12.33
N VAL A 119 -3.58 10.88 11.68
CA VAL A 119 -4.51 10.93 10.57
C VAL A 119 -5.63 9.91 10.72
N GLY A 120 -6.73 10.08 9.98
CA GLY A 120 -7.86 9.14 9.93
C GLY A 120 -9.05 9.52 10.81
N ASN A 121 -9.15 10.78 11.24
CA ASN A 121 -10.27 11.29 12.05
C ASN A 121 -11.47 11.78 11.20
N GLY A 122 -11.30 11.93 9.88
CA GLY A 122 -12.35 12.32 8.95
C GLY A 122 -11.81 12.69 7.56
N LEU A 123 -12.08 11.86 6.55
CA LEU A 123 -11.38 11.88 5.26
C LEU A 123 -11.47 13.21 4.49
N ALA A 124 -12.64 13.86 4.47
CA ALA A 124 -12.86 15.04 3.62
C ALA A 124 -12.16 16.31 4.13
N ASP A 125 -12.31 16.63 5.42
CA ASP A 125 -11.63 17.77 6.04
C ASP A 125 -10.11 17.53 6.11
N GLU A 126 -9.71 16.28 6.32
CA GLU A 126 -8.32 15.86 6.37
C GLU A 126 -7.61 15.95 5.01
N VAL A 127 -8.25 15.58 3.89
CA VAL A 127 -7.67 15.77 2.55
C VAL A 127 -7.36 17.25 2.29
N LEU A 128 -8.23 18.17 2.73
CA LEU A 128 -7.98 19.61 2.62
C LEU A 128 -6.80 20.05 3.49
N GLU A 129 -6.70 19.54 4.72
CA GLU A 129 -5.58 19.81 5.62
C GLU A 129 -4.25 19.25 5.09
N LEU A 130 -4.23 18.01 4.59
CA LEU A 130 -3.05 17.38 4.00
C LEU A 130 -2.57 18.15 2.77
N ARG A 131 -3.49 18.60 1.91
CA ARG A 131 -3.17 19.48 0.77
C ARG A 131 -2.58 20.82 1.23
N ALA A 132 -3.15 21.42 2.28
CA ALA A 132 -2.63 22.68 2.84
C ALA A 132 -1.22 22.53 3.42
N LEU A 133 -0.88 21.35 3.96
CA LEU A 133 0.47 20.96 4.40
C LEU A 133 1.41 20.57 3.23
N GLY A 134 0.93 20.69 1.99
CA GLY A 134 1.66 20.31 0.78
C GLY A 134 1.96 18.81 0.72
N LEU A 135 1.20 17.95 1.38
CA LEU A 135 1.28 16.50 1.22
C LEU A 135 0.55 16.09 -0.07
N LYS A 136 1.09 15.08 -0.78
CA LYS A 136 0.47 14.60 -2.02
C LYS A 136 -0.80 13.81 -1.65
N VAL A 137 -1.91 14.23 -2.23
CA VAL A 137 -3.17 13.50 -2.19
C VAL A 137 -3.47 13.03 -3.61
N ASP A 138 -3.57 11.72 -3.79
CA ASP A 138 -3.91 11.10 -5.06
C ASP A 138 -5.40 10.79 -5.13
N ASP A 139 -6.15 11.68 -5.79
CA ASP A 139 -7.60 11.54 -5.98
C ASP A 139 -7.95 10.87 -7.33
N ASP A 140 -6.92 10.57 -8.14
CA ASP A 140 -7.06 10.31 -9.58
C ASP A 140 -7.57 8.89 -9.89
N ASN A 141 -7.74 8.07 -8.87
CA ASN A 141 -8.04 6.65 -9.01
C ASN A 141 -9.55 6.36 -8.94
N GLU A 142 -10.37 6.91 -9.85
CA GLU A 142 -11.81 6.57 -9.80
C GLU A 142 -12.07 5.14 -10.27
N PRO A 143 -12.74 4.32 -9.44
CA PRO A 143 -13.19 3.00 -9.89
C PRO A 143 -14.15 3.18 -11.06
N LEU A 144 -14.01 2.31 -12.04
CA LEU A 144 -15.01 2.14 -13.08
C LEU A 144 -16.33 1.71 -12.42
N ASP A 145 -17.46 2.28 -12.85
CA ASP A 145 -18.77 1.68 -12.63
C ASP A 145 -18.85 0.42 -13.49
N GLU A 146 -18.28 -0.69 -12.99
CA GLU A 146 -18.25 -1.98 -13.67
C GLU A 146 -19.54 -2.78 -13.45
N GLY A 147 -20.59 -2.16 -12.87
CA GLY A 147 -21.83 -2.86 -12.58
C GLY A 147 -21.64 -4.05 -11.62
N THR A 148 -20.59 -4.07 -10.81
CA THR A 148 -20.45 -5.02 -9.71
C THR A 148 -21.35 -4.55 -8.57
N GLY A 149 -22.63 -4.89 -8.65
CA GLY A 149 -23.39 -5.04 -7.42
C GLY A 149 -22.65 -6.06 -6.56
N ALA A 150 -22.20 -5.66 -5.37
CA ALA A 150 -21.83 -6.65 -4.37
C ALA A 150 -22.99 -7.66 -4.30
N PRO A 151 -22.74 -8.98 -4.26
CA PRO A 151 -23.80 -9.90 -3.91
C PRO A 151 -24.43 -9.41 -2.60
N PRO A 152 -25.77 -9.46 -2.47
CA PRO A 152 -26.41 -9.07 -1.22
C PRO A 152 -25.72 -9.80 -0.07
N PRO A 153 -25.56 -9.16 1.11
CA PRO A 153 -25.02 -9.83 2.28
C PRO A 153 -25.73 -11.16 2.44
N HIS A 154 -24.97 -12.25 2.52
CA HIS A 154 -25.56 -13.54 2.79
C HIS A 154 -26.19 -13.43 4.19
N GLU A 155 -27.51 -13.28 4.27
CA GLU A 155 -28.24 -13.37 5.53
C GLU A 155 -28.01 -14.78 6.06
N TYR A 156 -27.09 -14.90 7.02
CA TYR A 156 -26.87 -16.14 7.73
C TYR A 156 -28.05 -16.34 8.67
N ASN A 157 -29.04 -17.11 8.22
CA ASN A 157 -30.19 -17.54 9.01
C ASN A 157 -29.91 -18.83 9.80
N GLY A 158 -28.64 -19.15 10.05
CA GLY A 158 -28.27 -20.28 10.89
C GLY A 158 -28.41 -19.94 12.39
N PRO A 159 -28.63 -20.94 13.26
CA PRO A 159 -28.71 -20.70 14.70
C PRO A 159 -27.44 -20.03 15.22
N HIS A 160 -27.59 -18.90 15.91
CA HIS A 160 -26.50 -18.25 16.61
C HIS A 160 -26.12 -19.08 17.84
N ASN A 161 -25.02 -19.83 17.74
CA ASN A 161 -24.44 -20.51 18.88
C ASN A 161 -23.62 -19.52 19.71
N PHE A 162 -24.22 -19.01 20.78
CA PHE A 162 -23.51 -18.24 21.80
C PHE A 162 -22.70 -19.20 22.66
N THR A 163 -21.38 -19.16 22.54
CA THR A 163 -20.45 -19.88 23.42
C THR A 163 -19.72 -18.86 24.29
N VAL A 164 -19.63 -19.13 25.58
CA VAL A 164 -18.77 -18.36 26.48
C VAL A 164 -17.33 -18.75 26.16
N PRO A 165 -16.45 -17.81 25.73
CA PRO A 165 -15.07 -18.15 25.42
C PRO A 165 -14.36 -18.64 26.67
N THR A 166 -13.87 -19.88 26.65
CA THR A 166 -13.08 -20.46 27.76
C THR A 166 -11.59 -20.09 27.70
N HIS A 167 -11.18 -19.28 26.72
CA HIS A 167 -9.81 -18.80 26.53
C HIS A 167 -9.76 -17.29 26.27
N CYS A 168 -8.79 -16.63 26.90
CA CYS A 168 -8.50 -15.22 26.67
C CYS A 168 -7.84 -15.01 25.29
N PRO A 169 -8.40 -14.20 24.38
CA PRO A 169 -7.81 -13.95 23.06
C PRO A 169 -6.47 -13.19 23.11
N ARG A 170 -6.04 -12.71 24.29
CA ARG A 170 -4.70 -12.09 24.50
C ARG A 170 -3.61 -13.07 24.92
N CYS A 171 -3.95 -14.32 25.23
CA CYS A 171 -2.95 -15.36 25.46
C CYS A 171 -2.81 -16.14 24.15
N ALA A 172 -1.67 -15.98 23.48
CA ALA A 172 -1.34 -16.84 22.34
C ALA A 172 -1.43 -18.31 22.78
N PRO A 173 -2.10 -19.20 22.04
CA PRO A 173 -2.25 -20.61 22.39
C PRO A 173 -0.94 -21.41 22.34
N PHE A 174 0.18 -20.74 22.07
CA PHE A 174 1.53 -21.29 22.01
C PHE A 174 2.50 -20.34 22.73
N ARG A 175 3.50 -20.91 23.41
CA ARG A 175 4.60 -20.15 24.04
C ARG A 175 5.80 -20.19 23.11
N LEU A 176 6.29 -19.03 22.67
CA LEU A 176 7.51 -18.91 21.87
C LEU A 176 8.80 -18.91 22.71
N ASN A 177 8.70 -19.08 24.03
CA ASN A 177 9.85 -19.05 24.94
C ASN A 177 10.94 -20.08 24.59
N ASN A 178 10.55 -21.19 23.93
CA ASN A 178 11.50 -22.22 23.49
C ASN A 178 12.28 -21.78 22.24
N ALA A 179 11.75 -20.84 21.47
CA ALA A 179 12.42 -20.27 20.29
C ALA A 179 13.25 -19.04 20.68
N MET A 180 12.65 -18.11 21.44
CA MET A 180 13.31 -16.86 21.82
C MET A 180 12.68 -16.27 23.09
N SER A 181 13.52 -15.68 23.95
CA SER A 181 13.02 -14.88 25.06
C SER A 181 12.42 -13.57 24.54
N PHE A 182 11.40 -13.06 25.23
CA PHE A 182 10.78 -11.78 24.85
C PHE A 182 11.78 -10.62 24.90
N THR A 183 12.67 -10.60 25.89
CA THR A 183 13.75 -9.61 25.99
C THR A 183 14.65 -9.66 24.75
N HIS A 184 15.06 -10.87 24.34
CA HIS A 184 15.92 -11.02 23.17
C HIS A 184 15.22 -10.60 21.87
N TYR A 185 13.92 -10.88 21.73
CA TYR A 185 13.12 -10.38 20.63
C TYR A 185 13.14 -8.84 20.56
N LEU A 186 12.99 -8.15 21.70
CA LEU A 186 13.08 -6.69 21.75
C LEU A 186 14.48 -6.18 21.41
N GLU A 187 15.53 -6.83 21.92
CA GLU A 187 16.93 -6.49 21.60
C GLU A 187 17.23 -6.62 20.10
N ILE A 188 16.82 -7.72 19.47
CA ILE A 188 16.95 -7.90 18.02
C ILE A 188 16.17 -6.82 17.30
N THR A 189 14.91 -6.59 17.68
CA THR A 189 14.06 -5.59 17.03
C THR A 189 14.68 -4.18 17.13
N ALA A 190 15.30 -3.85 18.27
CA ALA A 190 16.05 -2.60 18.44
C ALA A 190 17.27 -2.51 17.52
N ALA A 191 17.97 -3.63 17.35
CA ALA A 191 19.22 -3.71 16.60
C ALA A 191 19.03 -3.82 15.09
N LEU A 192 17.82 -4.13 14.60
CA LEU A 192 17.54 -4.28 13.17
C LEU A 192 17.95 -3.03 12.36
N GLN A 193 18.65 -3.28 11.26
CA GLN A 193 19.06 -2.29 10.27
C GLN A 193 18.81 -2.87 8.88
N PHE A 194 18.35 -2.02 7.96
CA PHE A 194 18.01 -2.42 6.59
C PHE A 194 19.03 -1.93 5.55
N THR A 195 20.09 -1.29 6.01
CA THR A 195 21.19 -0.81 5.18
C THR A 195 22.46 -0.71 6.02
N ASP A 196 23.59 -1.05 5.41
CA ASP A 196 24.95 -0.81 5.89
C ASP A 196 25.55 0.49 5.31
N ALA A 197 24.84 1.12 4.36
CA ALA A 197 25.27 2.37 3.77
C ALA A 197 25.21 3.48 4.82
N ARG A 198 26.23 4.35 4.81
CA ARG A 198 26.27 5.52 5.71
C ARG A 198 25.11 6.47 5.38
N THR A 199 24.44 7.00 6.40
CA THR A 199 23.38 8.00 6.21
C THR A 199 24.00 9.28 5.62
N PRO A 200 23.54 9.77 4.46
CA PRO A 200 24.04 11.01 3.86
C PRO A 200 23.65 12.23 4.70
N THR A 201 24.56 13.20 4.81
CA THR A 201 24.31 14.46 5.54
C THR A 201 24.53 15.67 4.66
N VAL A 202 23.84 16.77 4.97
CA VAL A 202 23.99 18.03 4.23
C VAL A 202 25.43 18.54 4.27
N GLU A 203 26.09 18.47 5.44
CA GLU A 203 27.46 18.95 5.63
C GLU A 203 28.49 18.19 4.78
N ARG A 204 28.29 16.87 4.61
CA ARG A 204 29.27 16.00 3.96
C ARG A 204 28.94 15.70 2.51
N ASP A 205 27.68 15.40 2.23
CA ASP A 205 27.21 14.91 0.93
C ASP A 205 26.42 15.98 0.16
N GLY A 206 26.07 17.10 0.80
CA GLY A 206 25.34 18.21 0.18
C GLY A 206 23.83 17.97 0.03
N TYR A 207 23.29 16.93 0.67
CA TYR A 207 21.87 16.60 0.68
C TYR A 207 21.50 15.76 1.91
N GLU A 208 20.20 15.67 2.18
CA GLU A 208 19.61 14.73 3.13
C GLU A 208 18.72 13.76 2.36
N ASP A 209 18.70 12.49 2.76
CA ASP A 209 17.88 11.44 2.14
C ASP A 209 17.06 10.70 3.17
N TRP A 210 15.78 11.05 3.23
CA TRP A 210 14.86 10.50 4.21
C TRP A 210 14.44 9.05 3.92
N PHE A 211 14.76 8.53 2.74
CA PHE A 211 14.48 7.15 2.36
C PHE A 211 15.69 6.23 2.57
N HIS A 212 16.83 6.78 3.01
CA HIS A 212 18.12 6.09 3.12
C HIS A 212 18.01 4.69 3.74
N GLU A 213 17.27 4.57 4.85
CA GLU A 213 17.14 3.32 5.61
C GLU A 213 16.57 2.16 4.78
N VAL A 214 15.71 2.42 3.79
CA VAL A 214 15.00 1.38 3.03
C VAL A 214 15.48 1.21 1.59
N ARG A 215 16.37 2.07 1.09
CA ARG A 215 16.83 2.01 -0.31
C ARG A 215 17.46 0.66 -0.63
N LYS A 216 18.49 0.27 0.13
CA LYS A 216 19.20 -0.98 -0.09
C LYS A 216 18.26 -2.18 0.03
N LEU A 217 17.34 -2.17 1.00
CA LEU A 217 16.33 -3.21 1.15
C LEU A 217 15.43 -3.37 -0.08
N ILE A 218 14.91 -2.26 -0.63
CA ILE A 218 14.07 -2.28 -1.84
C ILE A 218 14.89 -2.70 -3.07
N ASP A 219 16.14 -2.24 -3.17
CA ASP A 219 17.04 -2.61 -4.25
C ASP A 219 17.33 -4.11 -4.22
N GLU A 220 17.66 -4.69 -3.05
CA GLU A 220 17.89 -6.13 -2.90
C GLU A 220 16.64 -6.95 -3.21
N PHE A 221 15.45 -6.49 -2.78
CA PHE A 221 14.19 -7.14 -3.17
C PHE A 221 14.03 -7.16 -4.69
N ASN A 222 14.20 -6.02 -5.36
CA ASN A 222 14.07 -5.91 -6.81
C ASN A 222 15.16 -6.70 -7.55
N ASN A 223 16.39 -6.71 -7.04
CA ASN A 223 17.50 -7.46 -7.58
C ASN A 223 17.22 -8.96 -7.50
N HIS A 224 16.73 -9.45 -6.37
CA HIS A 224 16.39 -10.86 -6.22
C HIS A 224 15.45 -11.35 -7.34
N TYR A 225 14.35 -10.64 -7.59
CA TYR A 225 13.42 -11.02 -8.66
C TYR A 225 13.97 -10.78 -10.06
N ALA A 226 14.75 -9.71 -10.28
CA ALA A 226 15.38 -9.48 -11.58
C ALA A 226 16.35 -10.61 -11.98
N HIS A 227 17.02 -11.24 -11.01
CA HIS A 227 17.93 -12.36 -11.22
C HIS A 227 17.24 -13.73 -11.21
N SER A 228 16.28 -13.93 -10.30
CA SER A 228 15.75 -15.25 -9.95
C SER A 228 14.40 -15.56 -10.60
N TYR A 229 13.75 -14.57 -11.19
CA TYR A 229 12.40 -14.71 -11.71
C TYR A 229 12.26 -14.18 -13.14
N ASN A 230 11.65 -15.00 -14.00
CA ASN A 230 11.28 -14.60 -15.35
C ASN A 230 9.75 -14.42 -15.41
N PRO A 231 9.26 -13.18 -15.52
CA PRO A 231 7.82 -12.94 -15.61
C PRO A 231 7.24 -13.50 -16.92
N SER A 232 5.96 -13.86 -16.86
CA SER A 232 5.20 -14.32 -18.00
C SER A 232 5.07 -13.26 -19.08
N TRP A 233 4.46 -13.63 -20.21
CA TRP A 233 4.37 -12.76 -21.39
C TRP A 233 3.46 -11.54 -21.15
N LEU A 234 2.49 -11.62 -20.24
CA LEU A 234 1.57 -10.55 -19.87
C LEU A 234 1.87 -10.08 -18.45
N ASN A 235 1.79 -8.78 -18.21
CA ASN A 235 2.11 -8.14 -16.94
C ASN A 235 1.12 -7.02 -16.65
N CYS A 236 0.97 -6.63 -15.40
CA CYS A 236 0.14 -5.53 -14.93
C CYS A 236 0.99 -4.56 -14.09
N LEU A 237 0.98 -3.28 -14.46
CA LEU A 237 1.56 -2.17 -13.72
C LEU A 237 0.45 -1.37 -13.04
N ASP A 238 0.52 -1.25 -11.72
CA ASP A 238 -0.48 -0.58 -10.89
C ASP A 238 0.15 -0.06 -9.58
N GLU A 239 -0.62 0.62 -8.73
CA GLU A 239 -0.19 1.09 -7.43
C GLU A 239 -0.59 0.18 -6.26
N SER A 240 0.37 -0.04 -5.34
CA SER A 240 0.18 -0.65 -4.04
C SER A 240 0.31 0.38 -2.92
N MET A 241 -0.36 0.14 -1.78
CA MET A 241 -0.26 0.98 -0.59
C MET A 241 0.35 0.20 0.57
N SER A 242 1.34 0.80 1.23
CA SER A 242 1.85 0.37 2.52
C SER A 242 1.26 1.28 3.60
N SER A 243 0.37 0.73 4.43
CA SER A 243 -0.42 1.48 5.41
C SER A 243 0.44 2.11 6.51
N TRP A 244 0.31 3.42 6.70
CA TRP A 244 0.94 4.13 7.81
C TRP A 244 0.12 5.33 8.25
N LEU A 245 -0.06 5.50 9.56
CA LEU A 245 -1.01 6.47 10.13
C LEU A 245 -0.32 7.62 10.86
N ASN A 246 0.96 7.84 10.55
CA ASN A 246 1.68 9.04 10.93
C ASN A 246 2.15 9.81 9.69
N LYS A 247 1.55 10.98 9.45
CA LYS A 247 1.82 11.85 8.29
C LYS A 247 3.24 12.42 8.20
N PHE A 248 4.05 12.26 9.25
CA PHE A 248 5.42 12.74 9.29
C PHE A 248 6.43 11.77 8.66
N CYS A 249 6.02 10.55 8.27
CA CYS A 249 6.92 9.65 7.57
C CYS A 249 7.35 10.21 6.19
N PRO A 250 8.53 9.80 5.69
CA PRO A 250 9.01 10.17 4.36
C PRO A 250 8.07 9.64 3.28
N GLY A 251 7.76 10.47 2.28
CA GLY A 251 6.93 10.05 1.14
C GLY A 251 5.48 9.75 1.51
N PHE A 252 4.99 10.29 2.63
CA PHE A 252 3.61 10.10 3.06
C PHE A 252 2.62 10.61 2.02
N MET A 253 1.62 9.78 1.73
CA MET A 253 0.58 10.02 0.74
C MET A 253 -0.79 9.66 1.30
N CYS A 254 -1.80 10.36 0.77
CA CYS A 254 -3.20 10.02 0.96
C CYS A 254 -3.81 9.62 -0.39
N VAL A 255 -4.37 8.43 -0.49
CA VAL A 255 -5.09 7.90 -1.65
C VAL A 255 -6.51 7.58 -1.20
N PRO A 256 -7.43 8.57 -1.16
CA PRO A 256 -8.72 8.47 -0.46
C PRO A 256 -9.62 7.30 -0.87
N ARG A 257 -9.42 6.77 -2.07
CA ARG A 257 -10.26 5.72 -2.65
C ARG A 257 -9.75 4.30 -2.38
N LYS A 258 -8.52 4.12 -1.88
CA LYS A 258 -7.99 2.81 -1.49
C LYS A 258 -8.52 2.45 -0.09
N PRO A 259 -8.73 1.15 0.23
CA PRO A 259 -9.21 0.71 1.55
C PRO A 259 -8.33 1.20 2.71
N HIS A 260 -7.03 1.33 2.46
CA HIS A 260 -6.06 1.93 3.36
C HIS A 260 -5.53 3.22 2.74
N PRO A 261 -6.20 4.36 2.96
CA PRO A 261 -5.92 5.57 2.21
C PRO A 261 -4.64 6.28 2.64
N PHE A 262 -4.03 5.95 3.78
CA PHE A 262 -2.89 6.69 4.32
C PHE A 262 -1.65 5.81 4.42
N GLY A 263 -0.52 6.33 3.95
CA GLY A 263 0.78 5.71 4.13
C GLY A 263 1.75 6.00 3.00
N ASN A 264 2.42 4.97 2.50
CA ASN A 264 3.37 5.05 1.40
C ASN A 264 2.82 4.36 0.16
N GLU A 265 2.86 5.02 -0.98
CA GLU A 265 2.50 4.42 -2.28
C GLU A 265 3.72 3.75 -2.90
N TYR A 266 3.51 2.60 -3.53
CA TYR A 266 4.46 1.93 -4.40
C TYR A 266 3.85 1.84 -5.80
N HIS A 267 4.64 2.09 -6.84
CA HIS A 267 4.32 1.51 -8.14
C HIS A 267 4.81 0.07 -8.14
N SER A 268 3.97 -0.86 -8.60
CA SER A 268 4.20 -2.30 -8.53
C SER A 268 3.91 -2.93 -9.88
N ILE A 269 4.72 -3.90 -10.29
CA ILE A 269 4.46 -4.69 -11.50
C ILE A 269 4.38 -6.18 -11.16
N ALA A 270 3.35 -6.83 -11.68
CA ALA A 270 3.06 -8.23 -11.43
C ALA A 270 2.70 -8.96 -12.74
N ASP A 271 2.96 -10.26 -12.80
CA ASP A 271 2.36 -11.16 -13.78
C ASP A 271 1.38 -12.11 -13.07
N GLY A 272 0.59 -12.91 -13.79
CA GLY A 272 -0.44 -13.70 -13.11
C GLY A 272 -1.14 -14.77 -13.91
N ASP A 273 -0.42 -15.41 -14.84
CA ASP A 273 -0.91 -16.57 -15.58
C ASP A 273 -1.68 -17.55 -14.67
N ASP A 274 -2.83 -18.03 -15.15
CA ASP A 274 -3.75 -18.93 -14.45
C ASP A 274 -4.13 -18.48 -13.02
N GLY A 275 -4.25 -17.17 -12.80
CA GLY A 275 -4.70 -16.57 -11.53
C GLY A 275 -3.66 -16.60 -10.40
N LYS A 276 -2.40 -16.92 -10.71
CA LYS A 276 -1.34 -17.10 -9.71
C LYS A 276 -0.41 -15.89 -9.67
N SER A 277 -0.92 -14.72 -9.31
CA SER A 277 -0.18 -13.45 -9.44
C SER A 277 1.11 -13.39 -8.63
N ILE A 278 2.20 -12.90 -9.24
CA ILE A 278 3.52 -12.69 -8.61
C ILE A 278 3.95 -11.25 -8.88
N MET A 279 4.18 -10.48 -7.80
CA MET A 279 4.66 -9.10 -7.88
C MET A 279 6.19 -9.10 -7.86
N TRP A 280 6.81 -8.86 -9.00
CA TRP A 280 8.24 -9.10 -9.19
C TRP A 280 9.09 -7.83 -9.18
N ARG A 281 8.48 -6.64 -9.09
CA ARG A 281 9.21 -5.38 -8.88
C ARG A 281 8.32 -4.32 -8.28
N VAL A 282 8.91 -3.51 -7.41
CA VAL A 282 8.23 -2.40 -6.72
C VAL A 282 9.12 -1.16 -6.71
N LYS A 283 8.49 0.02 -6.67
CA LYS A 283 9.17 1.30 -6.56
C LYS A 283 8.41 2.23 -5.64
N LEU A 284 9.04 2.57 -4.52
CA LEU A 284 8.49 3.52 -3.54
C LEU A 284 8.31 4.92 -4.18
N VAL A 285 7.15 5.53 -3.94
CA VAL A 285 6.85 6.87 -4.42
C VAL A 285 7.33 7.90 -3.41
N GLU A 286 8.47 8.51 -3.70
CA GLU A 286 9.14 9.46 -2.80
C GLU A 286 8.45 10.84 -2.72
N GLY A 287 7.68 11.19 -3.77
CA GLY A 287 6.92 12.42 -3.82
C GLY A 287 7.77 13.69 -3.63
N LYS A 288 7.33 14.57 -2.72
CA LYS A 288 8.00 15.85 -2.43
C LYS A 288 9.29 15.69 -1.63
N ASP A 289 9.42 14.57 -0.92
CA ASP A 289 10.54 14.29 -0.03
C ASP A 289 11.72 13.65 -0.79
N ARG A 290 11.59 13.46 -2.12
CA ARG A 290 12.70 12.99 -2.99
C ARG A 290 13.93 13.89 -2.81
N PRO A 291 15.12 13.33 -2.59
CA PRO A 291 16.29 14.11 -2.20
C PRO A 291 16.82 14.99 -3.33
N LYS A 292 17.16 16.24 -2.97
CA LYS A 292 17.79 17.24 -3.84
C LYS A 292 19.06 17.78 -3.20
N LYS A 293 20.04 18.12 -4.03
CA LYS A 293 21.19 18.93 -3.63
C LYS A 293 20.74 20.36 -3.34
N ALA A 294 21.58 21.14 -2.65
CA ALA A 294 21.33 22.57 -2.37
C ALA A 294 20.97 23.39 -3.61
N GLY A 295 21.53 23.06 -4.78
CA GLY A 295 21.21 23.70 -6.06
C GLY A 295 19.88 23.26 -6.71
N GLY A 296 19.06 22.45 -6.04
CA GLY A 296 17.76 21.98 -6.54
C GLY A 296 17.82 20.78 -7.50
N GLN A 297 19.02 20.31 -7.85
CA GLN A 297 19.23 19.12 -8.68
C GLN A 297 18.88 17.85 -7.88
N TRP A 298 18.19 16.90 -8.53
CA TRP A 298 17.91 15.58 -7.95
C TRP A 298 19.20 14.80 -7.67
N VAL A 299 19.29 14.20 -6.48
CA VAL A 299 20.46 13.40 -6.06
C VAL A 299 20.54 12.09 -6.86
N PHE A 300 19.39 11.44 -7.02
CA PHE A 300 19.25 10.20 -7.78
C PHE A 300 18.51 10.52 -9.09
N PRO A 301 19.22 10.99 -10.14
CA PRO A 301 18.59 11.23 -11.43
C PRO A 301 18.08 9.93 -12.02
N THR A 302 17.01 10.02 -12.79
CA THR A 302 16.54 8.87 -13.57
C THR A 302 17.51 8.56 -14.71
N GLU A 303 17.65 7.28 -15.05
CA GLU A 303 18.34 6.82 -16.26
C GLU A 303 17.59 7.19 -17.54
N PHE A 304 16.33 7.64 -17.43
CA PHE A 304 15.49 8.07 -18.54
C PHE A 304 15.20 9.58 -18.46
N PRO A 305 16.21 10.45 -18.64
CA PRO A 305 16.02 11.89 -18.64
C PRO A 305 15.21 12.35 -19.85
N GLY A 306 14.56 13.51 -19.74
CA GLY A 306 13.81 14.12 -20.85
C GLY A 306 12.34 13.69 -20.95
N TYR A 307 11.89 12.73 -20.14
CA TYR A 307 10.50 12.29 -20.11
C TYR A 307 9.71 12.84 -18.91
N GLY A 308 8.38 12.84 -19.05
CA GLY A 308 7.47 13.17 -17.93
C GLY A 308 7.45 12.08 -16.86
N LYS A 309 6.99 12.43 -15.65
CA LYS A 309 7.00 11.55 -14.47
C LYS A 309 6.42 10.16 -14.73
N THR A 310 5.25 10.06 -15.35
CA THR A 310 4.58 8.78 -15.64
C THR A 310 5.38 7.94 -16.63
N THR A 311 5.82 8.52 -17.75
CA THR A 311 6.68 7.84 -18.73
C THR A 311 7.96 7.33 -18.09
N THR A 312 8.63 8.15 -17.27
CA THR A 312 9.82 7.72 -16.52
C THR A 312 9.52 6.53 -15.62
N THR A 313 8.42 6.56 -14.85
CA THR A 313 8.00 5.42 -14.02
C THR A 313 7.78 4.16 -14.85
N MET A 314 7.05 4.26 -15.97
CA MET A 314 6.81 3.11 -16.84
C MET A 314 8.11 2.48 -17.34
N LEU A 315 9.07 3.31 -17.76
CA LEU A 315 10.37 2.85 -18.24
C LEU A 315 11.20 2.18 -17.13
N GLU A 316 11.22 2.74 -15.93
CA GLU A 316 11.97 2.20 -14.78
C GLU A 316 11.36 0.90 -14.23
N MET A 317 10.03 0.78 -14.24
CA MET A 317 9.32 -0.42 -13.82
C MET A 317 9.44 -1.56 -14.83
N THR A 318 9.52 -1.24 -16.13
CA THR A 318 9.65 -2.24 -17.19
C THR A 318 11.08 -2.58 -17.57
N LYS A 319 12.08 -1.89 -17.00
CA LYS A 319 13.52 -2.09 -17.31
C LYS A 319 13.95 -3.57 -17.33
N PRO A 320 13.60 -4.43 -16.35
CA PRO A 320 14.02 -5.84 -16.37
C PRO A 320 13.44 -6.69 -17.52
N ILE A 321 12.44 -6.16 -18.24
CA ILE A 321 11.77 -6.83 -19.36
C ILE A 321 11.96 -6.11 -20.70
N HIS A 322 12.81 -5.08 -20.77
CA HIS A 322 13.19 -4.47 -22.05
C HIS A 322 13.81 -5.51 -22.99
N GLY A 323 13.42 -5.46 -24.26
CA GLY A 323 13.86 -6.39 -25.32
C GLY A 323 13.28 -7.80 -25.23
N LYS A 324 12.37 -8.10 -24.28
CA LYS A 324 11.92 -9.48 -23.99
C LYS A 324 10.60 -9.90 -24.62
N GLY A 325 9.97 -9.11 -25.49
CA GLY A 325 8.71 -9.60 -26.10
C GLY A 325 7.45 -9.36 -25.26
N LYS A 326 7.52 -8.59 -24.15
CA LYS A 326 6.51 -8.64 -23.08
C LYS A 326 5.43 -7.57 -23.20
N VAL A 327 4.20 -7.94 -22.85
CA VAL A 327 3.04 -7.04 -22.79
C VAL A 327 2.84 -6.57 -21.36
N VAL A 328 2.60 -5.27 -21.18
CA VAL A 328 2.26 -4.66 -19.89
C VAL A 328 0.93 -3.93 -20.02
N VAL A 329 -0.02 -4.28 -19.15
CA VAL A 329 -1.26 -3.52 -18.98
C VAL A 329 -1.08 -2.54 -17.82
N GLY A 330 -1.57 -1.32 -17.99
CA GLY A 330 -1.61 -0.31 -16.95
C GLY A 330 -2.99 0.30 -16.85
N ASP A 331 -3.31 0.82 -15.67
CA ASP A 331 -4.53 1.56 -15.44
C ASP A 331 -4.55 2.91 -16.21
N SER A 332 -5.54 3.75 -15.91
CA SER A 332 -5.62 5.08 -16.53
C SER A 332 -4.56 6.08 -16.06
N GLY A 333 -3.96 5.89 -14.89
CA GLY A 333 -2.82 6.65 -14.40
C GLY A 333 -1.57 6.50 -15.27
N PHE A 334 -1.42 5.36 -15.94
CA PHE A 334 -0.32 5.07 -16.88
C PHE A 334 -0.65 5.38 -18.35
N CYS A 335 -1.83 5.95 -18.65
CA CYS A 335 -2.25 6.24 -20.02
C CYS A 335 -1.62 7.53 -20.59
N VAL A 336 -0.34 7.44 -20.93
CA VAL A 336 0.43 8.52 -21.57
C VAL A 336 1.05 8.03 -22.89
N ARG A 337 0.74 8.72 -24.01
CA ARG A 337 1.20 8.35 -25.36
C ARG A 337 2.72 8.18 -25.43
N GLU A 338 3.45 9.14 -24.88
CA GLU A 338 4.91 9.09 -24.82
C GLU A 338 5.40 7.85 -24.05
N GLY A 339 4.73 7.46 -22.96
CA GLY A 339 5.10 6.23 -22.24
C GLY A 339 4.84 4.96 -23.03
N VAL A 340 3.68 4.85 -23.68
CA VAL A 340 3.32 3.68 -24.48
C VAL A 340 4.28 3.49 -25.67
N VAL A 341 4.62 4.59 -26.36
CA VAL A 341 5.55 4.59 -27.49
C VAL A 341 6.99 4.30 -27.05
N GLU A 342 7.46 4.90 -25.95
CA GLU A 342 8.83 4.72 -25.49
C GLU A 342 9.10 3.34 -24.88
N CYS A 343 8.10 2.73 -24.25
CA CYS A 343 8.16 1.30 -23.88
C CYS A 343 8.31 0.43 -25.13
N HIS A 344 7.56 0.72 -26.20
CA HIS A 344 7.61 -0.06 -27.44
C HIS A 344 8.97 0.02 -28.12
N LYS A 345 9.57 1.21 -28.21
CA LYS A 345 10.94 1.40 -28.72
C LYS A 345 11.98 0.57 -27.95
N ARG A 346 11.67 0.12 -26.73
CA ARG A 346 12.51 -0.72 -25.86
C ARG A 346 12.04 -2.17 -25.79
N GLY A 347 11.20 -2.61 -26.73
CA GLY A 347 10.75 -4.00 -26.83
C GLY A 347 9.73 -4.42 -25.75
N VAL A 348 8.93 -3.47 -25.25
CA VAL A 348 7.80 -3.72 -24.35
C VAL A 348 6.52 -3.16 -24.97
N TRP A 349 5.53 -4.02 -25.19
CA TRP A 349 4.23 -3.61 -25.72
C TRP A 349 3.38 -3.15 -24.55
N PHE A 350 3.03 -1.87 -24.52
CA PHE A 350 2.26 -1.31 -23.41
C PHE A 350 0.81 -1.10 -23.83
N GLN A 351 -0.11 -1.39 -22.92
CA GLN A 351 -1.54 -1.14 -23.07
C GLN A 351 -2.03 -0.39 -21.83
N ALA A 352 -2.66 0.77 -22.02
CA ALA A 352 -3.17 1.56 -20.90
C ALA A 352 -4.61 1.98 -21.13
N TYR A 353 -5.43 1.88 -20.10
CA TYR A 353 -6.84 2.25 -20.19
C TYR A 353 -7.00 3.75 -20.37
N VAL A 354 -7.79 4.16 -21.36
CA VAL A 354 -7.97 5.58 -21.68
C VAL A 354 -9.13 6.12 -20.86
N LYS A 355 -8.86 7.17 -20.08
CA LYS A 355 -9.89 7.91 -19.35
C LYS A 355 -9.84 9.39 -19.66
N LYS A 356 -11.00 9.98 -19.95
CA LYS A 356 -11.15 11.43 -20.05
C LYS A 356 -11.14 12.02 -18.63
N ARG A 357 -10.22 12.94 -18.38
CA ARG A 357 -10.23 13.78 -17.16
C ARG A 357 -10.76 15.16 -17.56
N GLY A 358 -9.94 16.20 -17.45
CA GLY A 358 -10.24 17.49 -18.09
C GLY A 358 -10.15 17.42 -19.61
N ASN A 359 -9.14 16.70 -20.11
CA ASN A 359 -8.90 16.46 -21.53
C ASN A 359 -8.77 14.95 -21.78
N TRP A 360 -8.91 14.55 -23.04
CA TRP A 360 -8.50 13.22 -23.49
C TRP A 360 -6.96 13.09 -23.46
N PRO A 361 -6.41 11.89 -23.24
CA PRO A 361 -4.98 11.65 -23.41
C PRO A 361 -4.50 12.12 -24.78
N ARG A 362 -3.28 12.65 -24.83
CA ARG A 362 -2.71 13.22 -26.06
C ARG A 362 -2.67 12.14 -27.16
N GLY A 363 -3.12 12.49 -28.36
CA GLY A 363 -3.21 11.55 -29.48
C GLY A 363 -4.47 10.69 -29.50
N VAL A 364 -5.40 10.84 -28.54
CA VAL A 364 -6.69 10.16 -28.54
C VAL A 364 -7.81 11.13 -28.96
N PRO A 365 -8.40 10.99 -30.15
CA PRO A 365 -9.55 11.78 -30.58
C PRO A 365 -10.85 11.27 -29.93
N GLY A 366 -10.89 11.24 -28.60
CA GLY A 366 -11.93 10.50 -27.87
C GLY A 366 -13.35 10.96 -28.13
N ALA A 367 -13.57 12.27 -28.39
CA ALA A 367 -14.89 12.78 -28.75
C ALA A 367 -15.37 12.29 -30.13
N ALA A 368 -14.47 12.24 -31.12
CA ALA A 368 -14.80 11.70 -32.45
C ALA A 368 -15.04 10.19 -32.38
N ILE A 369 -14.26 9.47 -31.57
CA ILE A 369 -14.50 8.04 -31.30
C ILE A 369 -15.86 7.84 -30.64
N ASP A 370 -16.22 8.62 -29.63
CA ASP A 370 -17.53 8.51 -28.98
C ASP A 370 -18.66 8.70 -30.00
N MET A 371 -18.61 9.76 -30.81
CA MET A 371 -19.61 10.02 -31.87
C MET A 371 -19.70 8.87 -32.89
N TYR A 372 -18.58 8.30 -33.31
CA TYR A 372 -18.57 7.19 -34.27
C TYR A 372 -19.21 5.91 -33.71
N PHE A 373 -19.09 5.69 -32.40
CA PHE A 373 -19.59 4.48 -31.73
C PHE A 373 -21.01 4.64 -31.15
N ASP A 374 -21.64 5.81 -31.26
CA ASP A 374 -22.94 6.07 -30.62
C ASP A 374 -24.04 5.11 -31.12
N ASP A 375 -24.05 4.83 -32.43
CA ASP A 375 -25.04 3.98 -33.09
C ASP A 375 -24.65 2.49 -33.15
N MET A 376 -23.49 2.13 -32.59
CA MET A 376 -22.97 0.75 -32.65
C MET A 376 -23.63 -0.15 -31.59
N GLU A 377 -23.74 -1.44 -31.91
CA GLU A 377 -24.26 -2.44 -30.99
C GLU A 377 -23.33 -2.68 -29.79
N LEU A 378 -23.91 -3.14 -28.68
CA LEU A 378 -23.14 -3.54 -27.49
C LEU A 378 -22.10 -4.60 -27.85
N GLY A 379 -20.84 -4.34 -27.49
CA GLY A 379 -19.72 -5.24 -27.76
C GLY A 379 -19.04 -5.03 -29.12
N HIS A 380 -19.55 -4.12 -29.97
CA HIS A 380 -18.86 -3.75 -31.21
C HIS A 380 -17.45 -3.24 -30.89
N CYS A 381 -16.44 -3.75 -31.60
CA CYS A 381 -15.04 -3.43 -31.36
C CYS A 381 -14.36 -3.01 -32.65
N GLU A 382 -13.66 -1.87 -32.61
CA GLU A 382 -12.77 -1.43 -33.69
C GLU A 382 -11.51 -0.80 -33.09
N SER A 383 -10.46 -0.69 -33.90
CA SER A 383 -9.21 -0.06 -33.47
C SER A 383 -8.87 1.10 -34.40
N LEU A 384 -8.67 2.28 -33.83
CA LEU A 384 -8.10 3.40 -34.55
C LEU A 384 -6.59 3.26 -34.57
N VAL A 385 -5.98 3.36 -35.75
CA VAL A 385 -4.52 3.41 -35.90
C VAL A 385 -4.08 4.87 -35.87
N ALA A 386 -3.06 5.15 -35.08
CA ALA A 386 -2.40 6.43 -35.00
C ALA A 386 -0.88 6.24 -35.05
N GLU A 387 -0.14 7.31 -35.29
CA GLU A 387 1.31 7.28 -35.34
C GLU A 387 1.90 8.42 -34.51
N HIS A 388 3.01 8.13 -33.84
CA HIS A 388 3.82 9.13 -33.19
C HIS A 388 5.29 8.70 -33.20
N ASP A 389 6.20 9.60 -33.60
CA ASP A 389 7.63 9.32 -33.73
C ASP A 389 7.94 8.08 -34.59
N ASN A 390 7.23 7.93 -35.71
CA ASN A 390 7.30 6.76 -36.60
C ASN A 390 6.96 5.42 -35.92
N VAL A 391 6.32 5.44 -34.76
CA VAL A 391 5.81 4.26 -34.07
C VAL A 391 4.29 4.24 -34.22
N PRO A 392 3.73 3.23 -34.90
CA PRO A 392 2.29 3.04 -34.92
C PRO A 392 1.81 2.60 -33.54
N PHE A 393 0.69 3.16 -33.11
CA PHE A 393 -0.03 2.72 -31.93
C PHE A 393 -1.53 2.68 -32.23
N PHE A 394 -2.24 1.90 -31.44
CA PHE A 394 -3.65 1.62 -31.56
C PHE A 394 -4.43 2.30 -30.44
N ILE A 395 -5.66 2.68 -30.74
CA ILE A 395 -6.68 2.97 -29.76
C ILE A 395 -7.78 1.93 -29.98
N HIS A 396 -7.75 0.86 -29.19
CA HIS A 396 -8.78 -0.16 -29.22
C HIS A 396 -10.04 0.40 -28.57
N CYS A 397 -11.17 0.26 -29.24
CA CYS A 397 -12.45 0.78 -28.80
C CYS A 397 -13.45 -0.37 -28.72
N CYS A 398 -14.27 -0.37 -27.67
CA CYS A 398 -15.36 -1.32 -27.49
C CYS A 398 -16.60 -0.54 -27.06
N ARG A 399 -17.72 -0.72 -27.75
CA ARG A 399 -19.02 -0.20 -27.32
C ARG A 399 -19.45 -0.92 -26.05
N ASP A 400 -19.47 -0.21 -24.93
CA ASP A 400 -20.02 -0.68 -23.68
C ASP A 400 -21.44 -0.10 -23.49
N SER A 401 -22.12 -0.45 -22.39
CA SER A 401 -23.53 -0.10 -22.18
C SER A 401 -23.79 1.39 -22.03
N LYS A 402 -22.85 2.14 -21.44
CA LYS A 402 -23.00 3.57 -21.13
C LYS A 402 -21.95 4.45 -21.82
N TYR A 403 -20.87 3.86 -22.32
CA TYR A 403 -19.72 4.58 -22.83
C TYR A 403 -18.95 3.71 -23.83
N VAL A 404 -17.96 4.30 -24.48
CA VAL A 404 -17.01 3.57 -25.33
C VAL A 404 -15.74 3.34 -24.54
N SER A 405 -15.48 2.08 -24.18
CA SER A 405 -14.25 1.65 -23.53
C SER A 405 -13.09 1.82 -24.50
N LYS A 406 -11.94 2.32 -24.03
CA LYS A 406 -10.80 2.68 -24.87
C LYS A 406 -9.49 2.20 -24.23
N ILE A 407 -8.60 1.60 -25.01
CA ILE A 407 -7.25 1.20 -24.60
C ILE A 407 -6.25 1.77 -25.60
N MET A 408 -5.29 2.56 -25.12
CA MET A 408 -4.14 3.00 -25.92
C MET A 408 -3.07 1.92 -25.85
N SER A 409 -2.59 1.47 -26.99
CA SER A 409 -1.81 0.24 -27.09
C SER A 409 -0.77 0.29 -28.19
N THR A 410 0.44 -0.21 -27.94
CA THR A 410 1.36 -0.61 -29.03
C THR A 410 1.25 -2.09 -29.36
N HIS A 411 0.39 -2.81 -28.63
CA HIS A 411 0.07 -4.21 -28.84
C HIS A 411 -1.07 -4.38 -29.82
N GLY A 412 -0.80 -4.94 -30.99
CA GLY A 412 -1.80 -5.28 -31.99
C GLY A 412 -2.21 -6.75 -31.97
N MET A 413 -3.21 -7.09 -32.78
CA MET A 413 -3.63 -8.46 -33.02
C MET A 413 -3.68 -8.74 -34.52
N LEU A 414 -3.22 -9.92 -34.93
CA LEU A 414 -3.37 -10.41 -36.31
C LEU A 414 -4.72 -11.10 -36.53
N GLU A 415 -5.31 -11.66 -35.47
CA GLU A 415 -6.57 -12.40 -35.52
C GLU A 415 -7.55 -11.91 -34.45
N THR A 416 -8.84 -11.98 -34.79
CA THR A 416 -9.94 -11.63 -33.88
C THR A 416 -10.27 -12.84 -33.01
N VAL A 417 -9.72 -12.88 -31.80
CA VAL A 417 -10.14 -13.85 -30.76
C VAL A 417 -11.18 -13.18 -29.85
N GLN A 418 -12.35 -13.81 -29.74
CA GLN A 418 -13.49 -13.37 -28.91
C GLN A 418 -13.99 -14.54 -28.06
N ASP A 419 -13.14 -15.04 -27.17
CA ASP A 419 -13.41 -16.18 -26.29
C ASP A 419 -13.87 -15.77 -24.88
N HIS A 420 -13.84 -14.47 -24.57
CA HIS A 420 -14.11 -13.95 -23.23
C HIS A 420 -15.52 -13.37 -23.13
N PRO A 421 -16.53 -14.15 -22.67
CA PRO A 421 -17.88 -13.65 -22.47
C PRO A 421 -17.91 -12.61 -21.36
N THR A 422 -18.70 -11.57 -21.57
CA THR A 422 -18.91 -10.47 -20.64
C THR A 422 -20.40 -10.17 -20.56
N TRP A 423 -20.83 -9.64 -19.41
CA TRP A 423 -22.22 -9.32 -19.15
C TRP A 423 -22.36 -7.87 -18.70
N ARG A 424 -23.47 -7.26 -19.10
CA ARG A 424 -23.90 -5.93 -18.68
C ARG A 424 -25.37 -5.96 -18.35
N LYS A 425 -25.74 -5.31 -17.24
CA LYS A 425 -27.14 -5.09 -16.89
C LYS A 425 -27.60 -3.80 -17.55
N ILE A 426 -28.53 -3.91 -18.50
CA ILE A 426 -29.10 -2.81 -19.27
C ILE A 426 -30.61 -2.87 -19.09
N ASP A 427 -31.20 -1.79 -18.58
CA ASP A 427 -32.64 -1.68 -18.34
C ASP A 427 -33.24 -2.86 -17.55
N GLY A 428 -32.51 -3.30 -16.52
CA GLY A 428 -32.90 -4.42 -15.66
C GLY A 428 -32.58 -5.81 -16.23
N SER A 429 -32.23 -5.92 -17.50
CA SER A 429 -31.95 -7.19 -18.20
C SER A 429 -30.45 -7.42 -18.39
N TRP A 430 -30.01 -8.67 -18.26
CA TRP A 430 -28.63 -9.04 -18.56
C TRP A 430 -28.45 -9.23 -20.07
N LYS A 431 -27.57 -8.43 -20.65
CA LYS A 431 -27.07 -8.63 -22.02
C LYS A 431 -25.66 -9.19 -21.96
N THR A 432 -25.32 -10.04 -22.93
CA THR A 432 -23.99 -10.63 -23.05
C THR A 432 -23.37 -10.27 -24.39
N PHE A 433 -22.05 -10.09 -24.38
CA PHE A 433 -21.22 -9.94 -25.57
C PHE A 433 -19.83 -10.49 -25.26
N LYS A 434 -18.93 -10.53 -26.24
CA LYS A 434 -17.57 -11.02 -26.07
C LYS A 434 -16.57 -9.89 -26.23
N TYR A 435 -15.61 -9.82 -25.32
CA TYR A 435 -14.50 -8.89 -25.50
C TYR A 435 -13.64 -9.31 -26.69
N SER A 436 -13.18 -8.31 -27.45
CA SER A 436 -12.02 -8.49 -28.33
C SER A 436 -10.76 -8.72 -27.49
N GLU A 437 -9.77 -9.38 -28.08
CA GLU A 437 -8.56 -9.81 -27.37
C GLU A 437 -7.84 -8.69 -26.57
N PRO A 438 -7.68 -7.43 -27.05
CA PRO A 438 -7.06 -6.38 -26.24
C PRO A 438 -7.81 -6.14 -24.93
N PHE A 439 -9.15 -6.08 -24.97
CA PHE A 439 -9.99 -5.95 -23.79
C PHE A 439 -10.01 -7.21 -22.94
N SER A 440 -9.97 -8.39 -23.56
CA SER A 440 -9.88 -9.67 -22.87
C SER A 440 -8.60 -9.75 -22.02
N ARG A 441 -7.45 -9.43 -22.62
CA ARG A 441 -6.14 -9.40 -21.94
C ARG A 441 -6.10 -8.35 -20.84
N TYR A 442 -6.59 -7.15 -21.12
CA TYR A 442 -6.71 -6.10 -20.11
C TYR A 442 -7.55 -6.57 -18.92
N ALA A 443 -8.75 -7.11 -19.17
CA ALA A 443 -9.63 -7.61 -18.11
C ALA A 443 -9.01 -8.76 -17.30
N ARG A 444 -8.29 -9.68 -17.95
CA ARG A 444 -7.59 -10.80 -17.31
C ARG A 444 -6.40 -10.35 -16.45
N ALA A 445 -5.71 -9.27 -16.80
CA ALA A 445 -4.46 -8.88 -16.13
C ALA A 445 -4.58 -7.67 -15.19
N LYS A 446 -5.53 -6.74 -15.42
CA LYS A 446 -5.61 -5.45 -14.70
C LYS A 446 -5.61 -5.57 -13.17
N HIS A 447 -6.02 -6.71 -12.64
CA HIS A 447 -6.25 -6.93 -11.22
C HIS A 447 -5.13 -7.77 -10.55
N TRP A 448 -4.02 -8.07 -11.22
CA TRP A 448 -2.98 -8.94 -10.64
C TRP A 448 -2.19 -8.31 -9.50
N VAL A 449 -1.93 -7.01 -9.56
CA VAL A 449 -1.34 -6.27 -8.43
C VAL A 449 -2.33 -6.27 -7.26
N ASP A 450 -3.61 -5.99 -7.52
CA ASP A 450 -4.67 -6.06 -6.52
C ASP A 450 -4.85 -7.47 -5.93
N ASN A 451 -4.69 -8.53 -6.70
CA ASN A 451 -4.73 -9.91 -6.19
C ASN A 451 -3.61 -10.16 -5.18
N VAL A 452 -2.39 -9.68 -5.45
CA VAL A 452 -1.28 -9.77 -4.50
C VAL A 452 -1.56 -8.90 -3.27
N ASN A 453 -2.11 -7.70 -3.48
CA ASN A 453 -2.49 -6.79 -2.39
C ASN A 453 -3.54 -7.42 -1.46
N ASN A 454 -4.65 -7.92 -2.01
CA ASN A 454 -5.71 -8.55 -1.25
C ASN A 454 -5.23 -9.79 -0.49
N ARG A 455 -4.37 -10.59 -1.12
CA ARG A 455 -3.91 -11.84 -0.53
C ARG A 455 -2.94 -11.66 0.62
N HIS A 456 -2.11 -10.61 0.65
CA HIS A 456 -1.23 -10.41 1.80
C HIS A 456 -1.96 -9.80 3.01
N HIS A 457 -3.04 -9.07 2.79
CA HIS A 457 -3.95 -8.60 3.85
C HIS A 457 -4.82 -9.74 4.43
N ASP A 458 -5.21 -10.73 3.61
CA ASP A 458 -6.11 -11.80 4.04
C ASP A 458 -5.39 -13.02 4.67
N PRO A 459 -5.87 -13.59 5.79
CA PRO A 459 -6.92 -13.07 6.69
C PRO A 459 -6.40 -12.07 7.73
N ILE A 460 -5.07 -11.93 7.84
CA ILE A 460 -4.42 -11.08 8.83
C ILE A 460 -3.16 -10.50 8.19
N GLY A 461 -3.09 -9.19 7.98
CA GLY A 461 -1.90 -8.55 7.41
C GLY A 461 -0.71 -8.52 8.38
N LEU A 462 0.53 -8.69 7.89
CA LEU A 462 1.72 -8.51 8.75
C LEU A 462 1.76 -7.09 9.34
N GLU A 463 1.31 -6.11 8.57
CA GLU A 463 1.23 -4.72 8.97
C GLU A 463 0.20 -4.43 10.07
N GLU A 464 -0.80 -5.30 10.23
CA GLU A 464 -1.80 -5.20 11.30
C GLU A 464 -1.27 -5.76 12.63
N VAL A 465 -0.53 -6.86 12.58
CA VAL A 465 -0.01 -7.55 13.77
C VAL A 465 1.36 -7.05 14.23
N TRP A 466 2.18 -6.55 13.32
CA TRP A 466 3.51 -6.05 13.63
C TRP A 466 3.44 -4.59 14.04
N GLY A 467 3.16 -4.36 15.33
CA GLY A 467 3.20 -3.03 15.94
C GLY A 467 4.59 -2.42 15.82
N THR A 468 4.67 -1.16 15.38
CA THR A 468 5.94 -0.42 15.33
C THR A 468 5.73 1.09 15.31
N LYS A 469 6.70 1.83 15.84
CA LYS A 469 6.82 3.30 15.70
C LYS A 469 7.82 3.71 14.61
N TRP A 470 8.55 2.75 14.04
CA TRP A 470 9.60 2.99 13.05
C TRP A 470 9.06 2.76 11.64
N TRP A 471 9.00 3.81 10.84
CA TRP A 471 8.36 3.76 9.52
C TRP A 471 9.05 2.78 8.54
N ALA A 472 10.38 2.60 8.65
CA ALA A 472 11.11 1.68 7.79
C ALA A 472 10.71 0.22 8.04
N MET A 473 10.38 -0.12 9.30
CA MET A 473 9.84 -1.44 9.65
C MET A 473 8.53 -1.71 8.88
N ARG A 474 7.72 -0.68 8.62
CA ARG A 474 6.50 -0.84 7.83
C ARG A 474 6.81 -1.19 6.37
N GLN A 475 7.86 -0.60 5.80
CA GLN A 475 8.32 -0.96 4.45
C GLN A 475 8.85 -2.40 4.41
N PHE A 476 9.62 -2.81 5.43
CA PHE A 476 10.08 -4.18 5.57
C PHE A 476 8.92 -5.18 5.68
N THR A 477 7.90 -4.90 6.50
CA THR A 477 6.73 -5.78 6.61
C THR A 477 5.95 -5.90 5.30
N PHE A 478 5.84 -4.81 4.53
CA PHE A 478 5.22 -4.84 3.20
C PHE A 478 5.99 -5.76 2.24
N LEU A 479 7.32 -5.64 2.17
CA LEU A 479 8.14 -6.50 1.32
C LEU A 479 8.09 -7.97 1.74
N CYS A 480 8.08 -8.26 3.04
CA CYS A 480 7.89 -9.62 3.56
C CYS A 480 6.52 -10.18 3.15
N SER A 481 5.46 -9.40 3.33
CA SER A 481 4.09 -9.74 2.92
C SER A 481 4.01 -10.09 1.42
N VAL A 482 4.66 -9.30 0.57
CA VAL A 482 4.73 -9.58 -0.87
C VAL A 482 5.54 -10.85 -1.15
N ALA A 483 6.69 -11.04 -0.48
CA ALA A 483 7.52 -12.23 -0.63
C ALA A 483 6.78 -13.51 -0.22
N GLU A 484 5.99 -13.49 0.86
CA GLU A 484 5.15 -14.62 1.27
C GLU A 484 4.11 -14.99 0.21
N VAL A 485 3.42 -13.98 -0.35
CA VAL A 485 2.44 -14.19 -1.43
C VAL A 485 3.13 -14.73 -2.68
N ASN A 486 4.27 -14.16 -3.06
CA ASN A 486 5.04 -14.64 -4.20
C ASN A 486 5.51 -16.08 -4.00
N ALA A 487 5.94 -16.47 -2.81
CA ALA A 487 6.41 -17.82 -2.52
C ALA A 487 5.28 -18.86 -2.66
N VAL A 488 4.11 -18.59 -2.08
CA VAL A 488 2.97 -19.52 -2.18
C VAL A 488 2.44 -19.62 -3.61
N GLN A 489 2.41 -18.50 -4.35
CA GLN A 489 1.98 -18.46 -5.76
C GLN A 489 3.01 -19.15 -6.66
N SER A 490 4.31 -18.97 -6.40
CA SER A 490 5.39 -19.66 -7.12
C SER A 490 5.31 -21.17 -6.92
N ARG A 491 5.08 -21.63 -5.68
CA ARG A 491 4.86 -23.05 -5.39
C ARG A 491 3.63 -23.59 -6.11
N ALA A 492 2.56 -22.81 -6.18
CA ALA A 492 1.34 -23.16 -6.90
C ALA A 492 1.60 -23.29 -8.41
N ARG A 493 2.32 -22.33 -9.01
CA ARG A 493 2.74 -22.37 -10.42
C ARG A 493 3.60 -23.60 -10.71
N GLY A 494 4.67 -23.81 -9.93
CA GLY A 494 5.61 -24.92 -10.12
C GLY A 494 4.97 -26.31 -9.95
N LYS A 495 3.88 -26.42 -9.17
CA LYS A 495 3.14 -27.68 -8.97
C LYS A 495 1.92 -27.81 -9.89
N ASN A 496 1.63 -26.80 -10.71
CA ASN A 496 0.38 -26.67 -11.45
C ASN A 496 -0.87 -26.94 -10.58
N LYS A 497 -0.91 -26.29 -9.41
CA LYS A 497 -1.99 -26.42 -8.41
C LYS A 497 -2.54 -25.06 -8.04
N VAL A 498 -3.71 -25.05 -7.40
CA VAL A 498 -4.24 -23.85 -6.73
C VAL A 498 -3.32 -23.50 -5.55
N ALA A 499 -3.09 -22.21 -5.33
CA ALA A 499 -2.33 -21.76 -4.17
C ALA A 499 -3.07 -22.10 -2.88
N GLU A 500 -2.37 -22.74 -1.93
CA GLU A 500 -2.93 -23.06 -0.62
C GLU A 500 -3.36 -21.78 0.13
N PRO A 501 -4.28 -21.86 1.10
CA PRO A 501 -4.70 -20.68 1.87
C PRO A 501 -3.51 -19.96 2.54
N GLN A 502 -3.51 -18.63 2.51
CA GLN A 502 -2.37 -17.82 2.98
C GLN A 502 -2.02 -18.11 4.45
N LEU A 503 -3.02 -18.27 5.31
CA LEU A 503 -2.82 -18.59 6.73
C LEU A 503 -2.18 -19.97 6.94
N HIS A 504 -2.53 -20.95 6.11
CA HIS A 504 -1.91 -22.28 6.19
C HIS A 504 -0.44 -22.20 5.83
N PHE A 505 -0.12 -21.53 4.72
CA PHE A 505 1.25 -21.30 4.29
C PHE A 505 2.08 -20.58 5.37
N ARG A 506 1.54 -19.50 5.96
CA ARG A 506 2.21 -18.74 7.02
C ARG A 506 2.51 -19.57 8.27
N ARG A 507 1.57 -20.43 8.70
CA ARG A 507 1.80 -21.31 9.86
C ARG A 507 2.94 -22.28 9.60
N GLU A 508 2.96 -22.87 8.42
CA GLU A 508 3.99 -23.83 8.04
C GLU A 508 5.35 -23.14 7.83
N LEU A 509 5.36 -21.97 7.19
CA LEU A 509 6.56 -21.14 7.04
C LEU A 509 7.12 -20.75 8.41
N ALA A 510 6.29 -20.26 9.33
CA ALA A 510 6.72 -19.87 10.67
C ALA A 510 7.33 -21.06 11.43
N ARG A 511 6.69 -22.25 11.36
CA ARG A 511 7.24 -23.48 11.96
C ARG A 511 8.60 -23.82 11.36
N GLN A 512 8.71 -23.82 10.03
CA GLN A 512 9.95 -24.12 9.33
C GLN A 512 11.05 -23.11 9.65
N MET A 513 10.73 -21.82 9.79
CA MET A 513 11.70 -20.78 10.17
C MET A 513 12.16 -20.93 11.62
N ILE A 514 11.28 -21.32 12.55
CA ILE A 514 11.65 -21.55 13.96
C ILE A 514 12.52 -22.81 14.11
N GLU A 515 12.22 -23.86 13.34
CA GLU A 515 12.91 -25.15 13.40
C GLU A 515 14.05 -25.27 12.36
N ASN A 516 14.39 -24.17 11.68
CA ASN A 516 15.37 -24.21 10.60
C ASN A 516 16.79 -24.46 11.14
N THR A 517 17.57 -25.22 10.37
CA THR A 517 18.97 -25.56 10.67
C THR A 517 19.91 -25.01 9.59
N LEU A 518 19.49 -23.95 8.87
CA LEU A 518 20.24 -23.41 7.73
C LEU A 518 21.57 -22.78 8.15
N ASP A 519 21.60 -22.22 9.36
CA ASP A 519 22.79 -21.62 9.98
C ASP A 519 23.53 -22.58 10.91
N ASP A 520 23.06 -23.82 11.06
CA ASP A 520 23.83 -24.83 11.78
C ASP A 520 25.11 -25.08 10.98
N PRO A 521 26.30 -24.99 11.61
CA PRO A 521 27.53 -25.36 10.92
C PRO A 521 27.34 -26.78 10.38
N PRO A 522 27.79 -27.07 9.13
CA PRO A 522 27.71 -28.42 8.60
C PRO A 522 28.36 -29.32 9.63
N THR A 523 27.58 -30.24 10.19
CA THR A 523 28.11 -31.20 11.14
C THR A 523 29.23 -31.89 10.37
N PRO A 524 30.51 -31.81 10.79
CA PRO A 524 31.53 -32.58 10.10
C PRO A 524 31.02 -34.01 10.11
N GLU A 525 30.99 -34.66 8.94
CA GLU A 525 30.75 -36.09 8.85
C GLU A 525 31.80 -36.73 9.74
N ALA A 526 31.42 -36.97 11.00
CA ALA A 526 32.20 -37.78 11.89
C ALA A 526 32.18 -39.15 11.21
N THR A 527 33.30 -39.51 10.58
CA THR A 527 33.67 -40.90 10.29
C THR A 527 33.05 -41.74 11.39
N SER A 528 32.18 -42.67 11.00
CA SER A 528 31.33 -43.43 11.90
C SER A 528 32.16 -44.12 12.98
N VAL A 529 32.42 -43.41 14.06
CA VAL A 529 32.75 -44.02 15.33
C VAL A 529 31.43 -44.65 15.72
N ARG A 530 31.38 -45.99 15.65
CA ARG A 530 30.27 -46.82 16.12
C ARG A 530 29.77 -46.24 17.45
N ARG A 531 28.73 -45.42 17.41
CA ARG A 531 27.99 -45.01 18.60
C ARG A 531 27.20 -46.25 18.98
N GLN A 532 27.63 -46.91 20.05
CA GLN A 532 26.77 -47.83 20.77
C GLN A 532 25.44 -47.13 21.02
N THR A 533 24.39 -47.70 20.46
CA THR A 533 23.01 -47.29 20.65
C THR A 533 22.70 -47.35 22.14
N ARG A 534 22.68 -46.21 22.84
CA ARG A 534 22.05 -46.13 24.16
C ARG A 534 20.55 -46.15 23.94
N THR A 535 19.94 -47.31 24.14
CA THR A 535 18.50 -47.45 24.26
C THR A 535 18.02 -46.55 25.41
N ASN A 536 17.26 -45.50 25.10
CA ASN A 536 16.50 -44.74 26.08
C ASN A 536 15.33 -45.60 26.57
N ALA A 537 15.63 -46.61 27.38
CA ALA A 537 14.62 -47.25 28.20
C ALA A 537 14.30 -46.32 29.37
N ASP A 538 13.02 -46.02 29.60
CA ASP A 538 12.56 -45.18 30.71
C ASP A 538 12.94 -45.82 32.05
N HIS A 539 13.92 -45.22 32.74
CA HIS A 539 14.33 -45.65 34.08
C HIS A 539 13.52 -44.85 35.12
N ALA A 540 12.59 -45.51 35.83
CA ALA A 540 11.81 -44.87 36.88
C ALA A 540 12.56 -44.90 38.23
N LEU A 541 12.74 -43.73 38.85
CA LEU A 541 13.21 -43.61 40.24
C LEU A 541 12.03 -43.82 41.19
N LYS A 542 12.03 -44.90 41.98
CA LYS A 542 10.96 -45.17 42.97
C LYS A 542 11.47 -45.00 44.39
N LYS A 543 10.63 -44.46 45.26
CA LYS A 543 10.90 -44.36 46.71
C LYS A 543 10.84 -45.77 47.30
N ARG A 544 11.80 -46.11 48.15
CA ARG A 544 11.89 -47.44 48.74
C ARG A 544 10.77 -47.67 49.75
N ALA A 545 10.28 -48.91 49.82
CA ALA A 545 9.42 -49.35 50.90
C ALA A 545 10.24 -49.57 52.19
N ALA A 546 9.59 -49.52 53.36
CA ALA A 546 10.22 -49.95 54.60
C ALA A 546 10.68 -51.42 54.43
N PHE A 547 11.93 -51.73 54.80
CA PHE A 547 12.56 -53.06 54.70
C PHE A 547 13.08 -53.49 53.31
N GLU A 548 13.21 -52.57 52.35
CA GLU A 548 13.67 -52.86 50.98
C GLU A 548 15.22 -52.81 50.81
N GLY A 549 15.92 -53.47 51.73
CA GLY A 549 17.36 -53.78 51.63
C GLY A 549 17.61 -55.17 51.08
N GLU A 550 18.86 -55.54 50.83
CA GLU A 550 19.20 -56.94 50.52
C GLU A 550 19.05 -57.80 51.79
N TRP A 551 18.45 -58.98 51.67
CA TRP A 551 18.28 -59.89 52.80
C TRP A 551 19.64 -60.51 53.17
N ASP A 552 20.07 -60.31 54.41
CA ASP A 552 21.28 -60.92 54.95
C ASP A 552 20.92 -62.30 55.52
N LEU A 553 21.35 -63.36 54.82
CA LEU A 553 21.03 -64.75 55.19
C LEU A 553 21.67 -65.17 56.52
N ASP A 554 22.86 -64.66 56.84
CA ASP A 554 23.58 -65.01 58.06
C ASP A 554 22.96 -64.31 59.29
N ARG A 555 22.48 -63.08 59.12
CA ARG A 555 21.88 -62.29 60.21
C ARG A 555 20.36 -62.37 60.27
N ARG A 556 19.73 -63.06 59.31
CA ARG A 556 18.28 -63.22 59.15
C ARG A 556 17.49 -61.91 59.27
N LYS A 557 18.01 -60.83 58.68
CA LYS A 557 17.34 -59.53 58.61
C LYS A 557 17.74 -58.78 57.35
N PHE A 558 16.91 -57.83 56.91
CA PHE A 558 17.27 -56.93 55.81
C PHE A 558 18.39 -55.98 56.21
N LYS A 559 19.38 -55.78 55.32
CA LYS A 559 20.45 -54.79 55.52
C LYS A 559 19.88 -53.38 55.58
N GLN A 560 20.38 -52.56 56.49
CA GLN A 560 19.95 -51.17 56.63
C GLN A 560 20.57 -50.33 55.50
N VAL A 561 19.74 -49.65 54.73
CA VAL A 561 20.18 -48.84 53.58
C VAL A 561 19.89 -47.37 53.89
N THR A 562 20.85 -46.49 53.62
CA THR A 562 20.78 -45.05 53.95
C THR A 562 20.12 -44.19 52.86
N THR A 563 19.69 -44.80 51.75
CA THR A 563 19.12 -44.09 50.60
C THR A 563 17.62 -44.32 50.49
N ASP A 564 16.85 -43.23 50.33
CA ASP A 564 15.38 -43.28 50.25
C ASP A 564 14.84 -43.83 48.92
N TYR A 565 15.68 -44.04 47.90
CA TYR A 565 15.27 -44.40 46.54
C TYR A 565 16.05 -45.61 46.00
N VAL A 566 15.43 -46.38 45.11
CA VAL A 566 16.08 -47.49 44.38
C VAL A 566 15.92 -47.29 42.87
N ARG A 567 17.00 -47.53 42.12
CA ARG A 567 16.96 -47.63 40.66
C ARG A 567 16.76 -49.09 40.27
N LEU A 568 15.60 -49.42 39.71
CA LEU A 568 15.32 -50.75 39.18
C LEU A 568 15.74 -50.80 37.71
N LYS A 569 16.47 -51.84 37.29
CA LYS A 569 16.82 -52.06 35.88
C LYS A 569 15.61 -52.63 35.14
N CYS A 570 15.33 -52.12 33.94
CA CYS A 570 14.30 -52.64 33.04
C CYS A 570 14.65 -54.07 32.58
N ARG A 571 13.62 -54.90 32.37
CA ARG A 571 13.75 -56.31 31.92
C ARG A 571 14.44 -56.46 30.57
N GLU A 572 14.39 -55.44 29.72
CA GLU A 572 15.05 -55.41 28.40
C GLU A 572 16.55 -55.15 28.48
N CYS A 573 17.05 -54.54 29.56
CA CYS A 573 18.48 -54.27 29.77
C CYS A 573 19.25 -55.47 30.35
N ALA A 574 18.61 -56.63 30.50
CA ALA A 574 19.20 -57.83 31.11
C ALA A 574 19.84 -58.79 30.09
N SER A 575 19.89 -58.44 28.80
CA SER A 575 20.29 -59.37 27.72
C SER A 575 21.67 -59.11 27.09
N ASP A 576 22.44 -58.12 27.51
CA ASP A 576 23.83 -57.94 27.05
C ASP A 576 24.83 -58.30 28.16
N GLY A 577 25.12 -59.60 28.27
CA GLY A 577 26.08 -60.15 29.20
C GLY A 577 26.45 -61.60 28.88
N ALA A 578 27.22 -61.80 27.80
CA ALA A 578 28.09 -62.95 27.57
C ALA A 578 29.25 -62.53 26.65
#